data_AF-A0A951FUV0-F1
#
_entry.id   AF-A0A951FUV0-F1
#
_cell.length_a   1.000
_cell.length_b   1.000
_cell.length_c   1.000
_cell.angle_alpha   90.00
_cell.angle_beta   90.00
_cell.angle_gamma   90.00
#
_symmetry.space_group_name_H-M   'P 1'
#
loop_
_entity.id
_entity.type
_entity.pdbx_description
1 polymer ?
#
loop_
_entity_poly.entity_id
_entity_poly.type
_entity_poly.pdbx_seq_one_letter_code
_entity_poly.pdbx_strand_id
1 'polypeptide(L)'
;AAHRFDHLKLSEQECYDAQGALRAILANMEPAIEIGSGTPNQIVERVGALLQDGMADYVCFMFPTGDMTFEESRRTLELLIDEVIPQLESPASSQRSASA
;
A
#
# COMPACT_ATOMS: atom_id res chain seq x y z
N ALA A 1 12.33 32.57 -21.67
CA ALA A 1 12.12 33.34 -20.43
C ALA A 1 12.51 32.45 -19.25
N ALA A 2 13.77 32.53 -18.79
CA ALA A 2 14.32 31.64 -17.75
C ALA A 2 13.98 32.11 -16.32
N HIS A 3 13.69 33.39 -16.13
CA HIS A 3 13.35 33.99 -14.83
C HIS A 3 11.90 33.76 -14.37
N ARG A 4 11.11 32.97 -15.11
CA ARG A 4 9.71 32.69 -14.75
C ARG A 4 9.60 31.95 -13.42
N PHE A 5 10.63 31.23 -12.99
CA PHE A 5 10.65 30.42 -11.77
C PHE A 5 11.54 31.02 -10.66
N ASP A 6 12.08 32.23 -10.85
CA ASP A 6 12.99 32.90 -9.89
C ASP A 6 12.21 33.62 -8.77
N HIS A 7 11.15 33.01 -8.22
CA HIS A 7 10.47 33.53 -7.04
C HIS A 7 10.96 32.79 -5.78
N LEU A 8 11.47 33.55 -4.82
CA LEU A 8 12.00 33.05 -3.54
C LEU A 8 10.94 32.40 -2.63
N LYS A 9 9.65 32.62 -2.91
CA LYS A 9 8.52 32.03 -2.20
C LYS A 9 7.42 31.69 -3.21
N LEU A 10 6.90 30.47 -3.09
CA LEU A 10 5.73 30.04 -3.86
C LEU A 10 4.50 30.84 -3.42
N SER A 11 3.62 31.16 -4.36
CA SER A 11 2.27 31.62 -4.05
C SER A 11 1.46 30.50 -3.37
N GLU A 12 0.32 30.84 -2.76
CA GLU A 12 -0.55 29.83 -2.14
C GLU A 12 -1.02 28.76 -3.14
N GLN A 13 -1.34 29.17 -4.36
CA GLN A 13 -1.74 28.23 -5.41
C GLN A 13 -0.59 27.32 -5.84
N GLU A 14 0.63 27.85 -5.97
CA GLU A 14 1.81 27.03 -6.31
C GLU A 14 2.19 26.08 -5.16
N CYS A 15 2.04 26.51 -3.90
CA CYS A 15 2.16 25.63 -2.75
C CYS A 15 1.11 24.51 -2.81
N TYR A 16 -0.15 24.86 -3.13
CA TYR A 16 -1.22 23.90 -3.29
C TYR A 16 -0.88 22.90 -4.39
N ASP A 17 -0.52 23.35 -5.59
CA ASP A 17 -0.22 22.50 -6.74
C ASP A 17 0.98 21.57 -6.48
N ALA A 18 2.04 22.09 -5.84
CA ALA A 18 3.22 21.31 -5.47
C ALA A 18 2.90 20.16 -4.49
N GLN A 19 1.89 20.33 -3.64
CA GLN A 19 1.42 19.31 -2.71
C GLN A 19 0.43 18.31 -3.34
N GLY A 20 0.10 18.43 -4.63
CA GLY A 20 -0.90 17.58 -5.29
C GLY A 20 -0.61 16.09 -5.15
N ALA A 21 0.64 15.67 -5.38
CA ALA A 21 1.07 14.28 -5.23
C ALA A 21 0.94 13.79 -3.78
N LEU A 22 1.38 14.61 -2.80
CA LEU A 22 1.25 14.27 -1.38
C LEU A 22 -0.22 14.13 -0.97
N ARG A 23 -1.10 15.04 -1.41
CA ARG A 23 -2.54 14.93 -1.12
C ARG A 23 -3.18 13.71 -1.77
N ALA A 24 -2.76 13.33 -2.98
CA ALA A 24 -3.24 12.12 -3.63
C ALA A 24 -2.82 10.85 -2.87
N ILE A 25 -1.58 10.83 -2.34
CA ILE A 25 -1.12 9.75 -1.46
C ILE A 25 -1.95 9.71 -0.17
N LEU A 26 -2.11 10.85 0.49
CA LEU A 26 -2.87 10.96 1.75
C LEU A 26 -4.35 10.58 1.57
N ALA A 27 -4.96 10.94 0.44
CA ALA A 27 -6.36 10.61 0.14
C ALA A 27 -6.62 9.10 0.05
N ASN A 28 -5.59 8.30 -0.24
CA ASN A 28 -5.69 6.84 -0.34
C ASN A 28 -5.04 6.12 0.84
N MET A 29 -4.61 6.86 1.87
CA MET A 29 -3.91 6.28 3.01
C MET A 29 -4.86 5.47 3.91
N GLU A 30 -6.07 5.97 4.17
CA GLU A 30 -7.06 5.24 4.97
C GLU A 30 -7.50 3.93 4.32
N PRO A 31 -7.88 3.90 3.02
CA PRO A 31 -8.15 2.64 2.32
C PRO A 31 -6.95 1.69 2.32
N ALA A 32 -5.72 2.19 2.19
CA ALA A 32 -4.52 1.35 2.26
C ALA A 32 -4.32 0.72 3.64
N ILE A 33 -4.61 1.47 4.72
CA ILE A 33 -4.58 0.97 6.10
C ILE A 33 -5.67 -0.08 6.30
N GLU A 34 -6.88 0.16 5.83
CA GLU A 34 -7.98 -0.81 5.90
C GLU A 34 -7.64 -2.12 5.16
N ILE A 35 -7.03 -2.02 3.98
CA ILE A 35 -6.58 -3.20 3.22
C ILE A 35 -5.51 -3.97 3.99
N GLY A 36 -4.53 -3.26 4.58
CA GLY A 36 -3.36 -3.85 5.25
C GLY A 36 -3.56 -4.25 6.71
N SER A 37 -4.74 -4.02 7.32
CA SER A 37 -5.01 -4.31 8.72
C SER A 37 -6.06 -5.41 8.92
N GLY A 38 -5.82 -6.28 9.90
CA GLY A 38 -6.74 -7.36 10.25
C GLY A 38 -6.04 -8.69 10.55
N THR A 39 -6.81 -9.77 10.50
CA THR A 39 -6.28 -11.14 10.64
C THR A 39 -5.64 -11.62 9.33
N PRO A 40 -4.74 -12.62 9.37
CA PRO A 40 -4.13 -13.18 8.17
C PRO A 40 -5.13 -13.52 7.06
N ASN A 41 -6.26 -14.16 7.39
CA ASN A 41 -7.30 -14.52 6.42
C ASN A 41 -7.94 -13.29 5.76
N GLN A 42 -8.17 -12.20 6.51
CA GLN A 42 -8.71 -10.96 5.95
C GLN A 42 -7.73 -10.31 4.97
N ILE A 43 -6.43 -10.36 5.28
CA ILE A 43 -5.39 -9.85 4.38
C ILE A 43 -5.30 -10.69 3.11
N VAL A 44 -5.31 -12.03 3.24
CA VAL A 44 -5.30 -12.94 2.08
C VAL A 44 -6.48 -12.67 1.16
N GLU A 45 -7.69 -12.49 1.70
CA GLU A 45 -8.89 -12.20 0.91
C GLU A 45 -8.76 -10.88 0.13
N ARG A 46 -8.40 -9.79 0.81
CA ARG A 46 -8.33 -8.45 0.19
C ARG A 46 -7.18 -8.32 -0.80
N VAL A 47 -5.99 -8.77 -0.42
CA VAL A 47 -4.79 -8.70 -1.27
C VAL A 47 -4.90 -9.68 -2.43
N GLY A 48 -5.47 -10.87 -2.19
CA GLY A 48 -5.73 -11.85 -3.22
C GLY A 48 -6.64 -11.29 -4.32
N ALA A 49 -7.70 -10.55 -3.97
CA ALA A 49 -8.56 -9.89 -4.95
C ALA A 49 -7.80 -8.87 -5.80
N LEU A 50 -6.98 -8.01 -5.17
CA LEU A 50 -6.19 -6.98 -5.89
C LEU A 50 -5.20 -7.58 -6.89
N LEU A 51 -4.53 -8.68 -6.50
CA LEU A 51 -3.57 -9.38 -7.34
C LEU A 51 -4.26 -10.15 -8.48
N GLN A 52 -5.39 -10.81 -8.20
CA GLN A 52 -6.15 -11.59 -9.21
C GLN A 52 -6.74 -10.69 -10.31
N ASP A 53 -7.23 -9.51 -9.95
CA ASP A 53 -7.81 -8.55 -10.88
C ASP A 53 -6.76 -7.82 -11.73
N GLY A 54 -5.46 -8.10 -11.53
CA GLY A 54 -4.36 -7.44 -12.22
C GLY A 54 -4.26 -5.95 -11.89
N MET A 55 -4.84 -5.52 -10.75
CA MET A 55 -4.86 -4.11 -10.35
C MET A 55 -3.52 -3.67 -9.73
N ALA A 56 -2.66 -4.61 -9.34
CA ALA A 56 -1.34 -4.34 -8.80
C ALA A 56 -0.33 -5.40 -9.22
N ASP A 57 0.85 -4.97 -9.68
CA ASP A 57 1.99 -5.85 -9.96
C ASP A 57 2.73 -6.27 -8.68
N TYR A 58 2.68 -5.43 -7.65
CA TYR A 58 3.30 -5.67 -6.36
C TYR A 58 2.52 -4.99 -5.24
N VAL A 59 2.57 -5.59 -4.05
CA VAL A 59 2.04 -5.02 -2.80
C VAL A 59 3.19 -4.81 -1.83
N CYS A 60 3.30 -3.60 -1.29
CA CYS A 60 4.30 -3.26 -0.29
C CYS A 60 3.63 -3.16 1.07
N PHE A 61 4.06 -3.99 2.02
CA PHE A 61 3.60 -3.93 3.41
C PHE A 61 4.51 -3.00 4.22
N MET A 62 3.91 -1.98 4.82
CA MET A 62 4.56 -1.14 5.83
C MET A 62 4.03 -1.53 7.20
N PHE A 63 4.90 -2.02 8.07
CA PHE A 63 4.56 -2.28 9.46
C PHE A 63 4.81 -1.01 10.28
N PRO A 64 3.83 -0.54 11.06
CA PRO A 64 3.95 0.73 11.77
C PRO A 64 5.12 0.68 12.77
N THR A 65 5.94 1.73 12.76
CA THR A 65 7.12 1.88 13.63
C THR A 65 6.90 2.90 14.77
N GLY A 66 5.64 3.26 15.06
CA GLY A 66 5.30 4.32 16.03
C GLY A 66 4.68 3.78 17.33
N ASP A 67 3.57 3.06 17.21
CA ASP A 67 2.75 2.63 18.36
C ASP A 67 2.95 1.16 18.75
N MET A 68 3.78 0.43 18.00
CA MET A 68 4.11 -0.97 18.27
C MET A 68 5.48 -1.08 18.95
N THR A 69 5.57 -2.02 19.89
CA THR A 69 6.87 -2.53 20.35
C THR A 69 7.55 -3.32 19.23
N PHE A 70 8.87 -3.47 19.31
CA PHE A 70 9.62 -4.28 18.35
C PHE A 70 9.10 -5.73 18.25
N GLU A 71 8.72 -6.32 19.38
CA GLU A 71 8.17 -7.68 19.40
C GLU A 71 6.82 -7.78 18.69
N GLU A 72 5.96 -6.77 18.82
CA GLU A 72 4.69 -6.72 18.09
C GLU A 72 4.91 -6.53 16.58
N SER A 73 5.81 -5.64 16.18
CA SER A 73 6.18 -5.48 14.77
C SER A 73 6.79 -6.77 14.19
N ARG A 74 7.69 -7.42 14.95
CA ARG A 74 8.29 -8.71 14.56
C ARG A 74 7.24 -9.79 14.37
N ARG A 75 6.34 -9.95 15.36
CA ARG A 75 5.25 -10.93 15.29
C ARG A 75 4.34 -10.66 14.08
N THR A 76 4.07 -9.41 13.77
CA THR A 76 3.24 -9.04 12.62
C THR A 76 3.91 -9.45 11.30
N LEU A 77 5.23 -9.27 11.19
CA LEU A 77 6.01 -9.74 10.05
C LEU A 77 6.02 -11.27 9.96
N GLU A 78 6.19 -11.97 11.09
CA GLU A 78 6.16 -13.44 11.15
C GLU A 78 4.79 -13.98 10.67
N LEU A 79 3.68 -13.37 11.11
CA LEU A 79 2.33 -13.72 10.63
C LEU A 79 2.17 -13.51 9.11
N LEU A 80 2.74 -12.43 8.56
CA LEU A 80 2.72 -12.21 7.12
C LEU A 80 3.45 -13.35 6.38
N ILE A 81 4.66 -13.69 6.83
CA ILE A 81 5.52 -14.69 6.19
C ILE A 81 4.93 -16.09 6.30
N ASP A 82 4.45 -16.47 7.49
CA ASP A 82 4.04 -17.85 7.76
C ASP A 82 2.59 -18.13 7.35
N GLU A 83 1.70 -17.14 7.46
CA GLU A 83 0.26 -17.35 7.25
C GLU A 83 -0.30 -16.69 5.98
N VAL A 84 0.25 -15.56 5.51
CA VAL A 84 -0.34 -14.82 4.38
C VAL A 84 0.33 -15.16 3.05
N ILE A 85 1.65 -14.99 2.95
CA ILE A 85 2.40 -15.18 1.69
C ILE A 85 2.15 -16.57 1.08
N PRO A 86 2.20 -17.69 1.84
CA PRO A 86 1.99 -19.02 1.26
C PRO A 86 0.61 -19.20 0.63
N GLN A 87 -0.41 -18.52 1.14
CA GLN A 87 -1.77 -18.58 0.60
C GLN A 87 -1.91 -17.76 -0.69
N LEU A 88 -1.22 -16.61 -0.78
CA LEU A 88 -1.22 -15.77 -1.98
C LEU A 88 -0.45 -16.41 -3.14
N GLU A 89 0.66 -17.08 -2.84
CA GLU A 89 1.52 -17.76 -3.83
C GLU A 89 1.01 -19.14 -4.25
N SER A 90 0.01 -19.68 -3.54
CA SER A 90 -0.50 -21.03 -3.83
C SER A 90 -1.13 -21.10 -5.23
N PRO A 91 -0.82 -22.11 -6.06
CA PRO A 91 -1.21 -22.17 -7.47
C PRO A 91 -2.73 -22.15 -7.76
N ALA A 92 -3.57 -22.32 -6.73
CA ALA A 92 -5.01 -22.12 -6.83
C ALA A 92 -5.40 -20.64 -7.09
N SER A 93 -4.55 -19.68 -6.73
CA SER A 93 -4.71 -18.25 -7.06
C SER A 93 -4.32 -17.96 -8.51
N SER A 94 -3.32 -18.67 -9.06
CA SER A 94 -2.80 -18.47 -10.41
C SER A 94 -3.65 -19.12 -11.53
N GLN A 95 -4.41 -20.19 -11.23
CA GLN A 95 -5.23 -20.89 -12.23
C GLN A 95 -6.53 -20.15 -12.63
N ARG A 96 -7.03 -19.21 -11.81
CA ARG A 96 -8.25 -18.46 -12.14
C ARG A 96 -8.05 -17.37 -13.20
N SER A 97 -6.83 -16.84 -13.37
CA SER A 97 -6.52 -15.88 -14.44
C SER A 97 -6.29 -16.52 -15.82
N ALA A 98 -6.06 -17.83 -15.89
CA ALA A 98 -5.79 -18.52 -17.16
C ALA A 98 -7.05 -19.06 -17.87
N SER A 99 -8.24 -18.84 -17.29
CA SER A 99 -9.51 -19.39 -17.79
C SER A 99 -10.56 -18.32 -18.15
N ALA A 100 -10.15 -17.07 -18.32
CA ALA A 100 -10.97 -15.96 -18.83
C ALA A 100 -10.46 -15.48 -20.20
#